data_AF-A0A0F9D2H2-F1
#
_entry.id   AF-A0A0F9D2H2-F1
#
_cell.length_a   1.000
_cell.length_b   1.000
_cell.length_c   1.000
_cell.angle_alpha   90.00
_cell.angle_beta   90.00
_cell.angle_gamma   90.00
#
_symmetry.space_group_name_H-M   'P 1'
#
loop_
_entity.id
_entity.type
_entity.pdbx_description
1 polymer ?
#
loop_
_entity_poly.entity_id
_entity_poly.type
_entity_poly.pdbx_seq_one_letter_code
_entity_poly.pdbx_strand_id
1 'polypeptide(L)'
;MVLYLYVIENNGERIMIDTSTPLQARKIVKKLKELDLFPVQKLVFTHSHFDHNQGWEKLKRAFGDLEIFASENAIQNLKHPEIMNEIFGFKVPPLEEYTPLKEGDIIDLN
;
A
#
# COMPACT_ATOMS: atom_id res chain seq x y z
N MET A 1 -3.83 16.82 7.01
CA MET A 1 -3.66 15.38 7.26
C MET A 1 -2.19 15.06 7.06
N VAL A 2 -1.53 14.55 8.09
CA VAL A 2 -0.12 14.14 8.03
C VAL A 2 -0.13 12.64 7.78
N LEU A 3 0.32 12.25 6.59
CA LEU A 3 0.42 10.86 6.20
C LEU A 3 1.88 10.41 6.35
N TYR A 4 2.08 9.30 7.02
CA TYR A 4 3.38 8.63 7.11
C TYR A 4 3.34 7.37 6.26
N LEU A 5 4.47 7.10 5.61
CA LEU A 5 4.73 5.87 4.88
C LEU A 5 6.05 5.33 5.38
N TYR A 6 6.09 4.03 5.66
CA TYR A 6 7.28 3.35 6.13
C TYR A 6 7.75 2.34 5.10
N VAL A 7 9.06 2.17 4.99
CA VAL A 7 9.67 1.09 4.23
C VAL A 7 10.63 0.38 5.18
N ILE A 8 10.50 -0.94 5.28
CA ILE A 8 11.38 -1.81 6.04
C ILE A 8 12.10 -2.68 5.01
N GLU A 9 13.41 -2.81 5.17
CA GLU A 9 14.27 -3.63 4.31
C GLU A 9 15.02 -4.63 5.19
N ASN A 10 15.10 -5.87 4.71
CA ASN A 10 15.94 -6.91 5.28
C ASN A 10 16.48 -7.81 4.16
N ASN A 11 17.81 -7.90 4.05
CA ASN A 11 18.51 -8.74 3.08
C ASN A 11 18.00 -8.62 1.62
N GLY A 12 17.68 -7.40 1.20
CA GLY A 12 17.21 -7.06 -0.14
C GLY A 12 15.70 -7.19 -0.35
N GLU A 13 14.97 -7.78 0.59
CA GLU A 13 13.51 -7.81 0.58
C GLU A 13 12.92 -6.62 1.33
N ARG A 14 11.90 -6.00 0.73
CA ARG A 14 11.33 -4.76 1.22
C ARG A 14 9.82 -4.86 1.34
N ILE A 15 9.30 -4.38 2.46
CA ILE A 15 7.89 -4.08 2.63
C ILE A 15 7.68 -2.59 2.79
N MET A 16 6.61 -2.10 2.20
CA MET A 16 6.11 -0.75 2.42
C MET A 16 4.79 -0.82 3.20
N ILE A 17 4.67 0.05 4.21
CA ILE A 17 3.46 0.21 5.01
C ILE A 17 2.78 1.48 4.55
N ASP A 18 1.55 1.33 4.09
CA ASP A 18 0.73 2.33 3.41
C ASP A 18 1.33 2.86 2.10
N THR A 19 0.51 3.63 1.41
CA THR A 19 0.87 4.33 0.18
C THR A 19 0.64 5.82 0.40
N SER A 20 0.06 6.49 -0.58
CA SER A 20 -0.43 7.86 -0.48
C SER A 20 -1.47 8.05 -1.57
N THR A 21 -1.61 9.27 -2.09
CA THR A 21 -2.38 9.54 -3.29
C THR A 21 -1.56 9.23 -4.56
N PRO A 22 -2.21 9.05 -5.74
CA PRO A 22 -1.53 8.84 -7.01
C PRO A 22 -0.56 9.96 -7.40
N LEU A 23 -0.78 11.19 -6.91
CA LEU A 23 0.14 12.31 -7.13
C LEU A 23 1.46 12.10 -6.39
N GLN A 24 1.38 11.62 -5.16
CA GLN A 24 2.53 11.41 -4.28
C GLN A 24 3.31 10.14 -4.63
N ALA A 25 2.67 9.13 -5.24
CA ALA A 25 3.34 7.90 -5.69
C ALA A 25 4.60 8.15 -6.55
N ARG A 26 4.61 9.18 -7.41
CA ARG A 26 5.83 9.54 -8.19
C ARG A 26 6.96 10.03 -7.29
N LYS A 27 6.64 10.83 -6.26
CA LYS A 27 7.64 11.33 -5.30
C LYS A 27 8.17 10.19 -4.43
N ILE A 28 7.30 9.27 -4.02
CA ILE A 28 7.67 8.05 -3.29
C ILE A 28 8.67 7.23 -4.12
N VAL A 29 8.34 6.90 -5.37
CA VAL A 29 9.25 6.15 -6.26
C VAL A 29 10.61 6.86 -6.42
N LYS A 30 10.60 8.18 -6.62
CA LYS A 30 11.86 8.95 -6.71
C LYS A 30 12.66 8.82 -5.42
N LYS A 31 12.02 8.98 -4.26
CA LYS A 31 12.69 8.93 -2.96
C LYS A 31 13.24 7.54 -2.65
N LEU A 32 12.50 6.48 -2.98
CA LEU A 32 12.96 5.10 -2.83
C LEU A 32 14.21 4.84 -3.68
N LYS A 33 14.26 5.34 -4.92
CA LYS A 33 15.46 5.24 -5.77
C LYS A 33 16.65 6.00 -5.19
N GLU A 34 16.43 7.20 -4.65
CA GLU A 34 17.48 7.99 -3.98
C GLU A 34 18.06 7.29 -2.74
N LEU A 35 17.25 6.43 -2.09
CA LEU A 35 17.63 5.69 -0.88
C LEU A 35 18.08 4.25 -1.16
N ASP A 36 18.17 3.84 -2.44
CA ASP A 36 18.46 2.46 -2.84
C ASP A 36 17.46 1.41 -2.29
N LEU A 37 16.21 1.84 -2.12
CA LEU A 37 15.09 1.03 -1.61
C LEU A 37 14.07 0.65 -2.70
N PHE A 38 14.41 0.86 -3.97
CA PHE A 38 13.54 0.55 -5.11
C PHE A 38 14.03 -0.70 -5.85
N PRO A 39 13.15 -1.63 -6.27
CA PRO A 39 11.70 -1.68 -6.04
C PRO A 39 11.35 -2.28 -4.67
N VAL A 40 10.08 -2.15 -4.28
CA VAL A 40 9.50 -2.82 -3.10
C VAL A 40 8.71 -4.04 -3.54
N GLN A 41 8.83 -5.15 -2.81
CA GLN A 41 8.21 -6.44 -3.14
C GLN A 41 6.87 -6.66 -2.43
N LYS A 42 6.72 -6.09 -1.23
CA LYS A 42 5.56 -6.31 -0.36
C LYS A 42 4.91 -4.97 0.03
N LEU A 43 3.58 -4.93 0.09
CA LEU A 43 2.80 -3.76 0.53
C LEU A 43 1.76 -4.21 1.55
N VAL A 44 1.66 -3.51 2.68
CA VAL A 44 0.58 -3.71 3.65
C VAL A 44 -0.10 -2.38 3.95
N PHE A 45 -1.43 -2.38 4.09
CA PHE A 45 -2.20 -1.21 4.48
C PHE A 45 -2.49 -1.24 5.99
N THR A 46 -2.37 -0.08 6.64
CA THR A 46 -2.83 0.08 8.02
C THR A 46 -4.36 0.13 8.09
N HIS A 47 -5.01 0.81 7.12
CA HIS A 47 -6.47 0.88 7.00
C HIS A 47 -6.94 1.37 5.62
N SER A 48 -8.26 1.41 5.39
CA SER A 48 -8.86 1.55 4.04
C SER A 48 -9.19 2.99 3.60
N HIS A 49 -8.68 4.03 4.26
CA HIS A 49 -8.88 5.40 3.79
C HIS A 49 -8.03 5.75 2.57
N PHE A 50 -8.53 6.66 1.74
CA PHE A 50 -7.95 7.04 0.45
C PHE A 50 -6.50 7.48 0.58
N ASP A 51 -6.15 8.20 1.62
CA ASP A 51 -4.80 8.71 1.81
C ASP A 51 -3.80 7.61 2.16
N HIS A 52 -4.24 6.42 2.53
CA HIS A 52 -3.38 5.28 2.84
C HIS A 52 -3.26 4.28 1.70
N ASN A 53 -4.23 4.17 0.79
CA ASN A 53 -4.20 3.15 -0.25
C ASN A 53 -4.38 3.67 -1.70
N GLN A 54 -4.88 4.89 -1.95
CA GLN A 54 -5.27 5.30 -3.31
C GLN A 54 -4.14 5.21 -4.36
N GLY A 55 -2.89 5.34 -3.94
CA GLY A 55 -1.71 5.29 -4.80
C GLY A 55 -1.23 3.88 -5.17
N TRP A 56 -1.86 2.82 -4.63
CA TRP A 56 -1.35 1.45 -4.72
C TRP A 56 -1.15 0.98 -6.16
N GLU A 57 -2.10 1.20 -7.09
CA GLU A 57 -1.96 0.74 -8.47
C GLU A 57 -0.78 1.38 -9.21
N LYS A 58 -0.49 2.64 -8.88
CA LYS A 58 0.60 3.38 -9.52
C LYS A 58 1.95 2.91 -8.99
N LEU A 59 1.98 2.49 -7.73
CA LEU A 59 3.14 1.87 -7.10
C LEU A 59 3.34 0.44 -7.64
N LYS A 60 2.28 -0.39 -7.74
CA LYS A 60 2.32 -1.72 -8.38
C LYS A 60 2.90 -1.64 -9.79
N ARG A 61 2.39 -0.71 -10.63
CA ARG A 61 2.94 -0.46 -11.98
C ARG A 61 4.42 -0.06 -12.00
N ALA A 62 4.90 0.63 -10.97
CA ALA A 62 6.29 1.06 -10.89
C ALA A 62 7.21 -0.06 -10.35
N PHE A 63 6.76 -0.83 -9.37
CA PHE A 63 7.54 -1.89 -8.73
C PHE A 63 7.59 -3.18 -9.55
N GLY A 64 6.53 -3.47 -10.32
CA GLY A 64 6.40 -4.71 -11.07
C GLY A 64 5.67 -5.75 -10.23
N ASP A 65 6.38 -6.78 -9.80
CA ASP A 65 5.83 -7.81 -8.92
C ASP A 65 5.69 -7.26 -7.49
N LEU A 66 4.45 -7.13 -7.03
CA LEU A 66 4.11 -6.54 -5.73
C LEU A 66 3.01 -7.38 -5.06
N GLU A 67 3.37 -8.06 -3.98
CA GLU A 67 2.43 -8.74 -3.12
C GLU A 67 1.77 -7.73 -2.18
N ILE A 68 0.43 -7.73 -2.13
CA ILE A 68 -0.33 -6.80 -1.32
C ILE A 68 -1.05 -7.58 -0.22
N PHE A 69 -0.79 -7.20 1.02
CA PHE A 69 -1.41 -7.77 2.20
C PHE A 69 -2.48 -6.85 2.76
N ALA A 70 -3.59 -7.43 3.20
CA ALA A 70 -4.68 -6.70 3.81
C ALA A 70 -5.31 -7.49 4.95
N SER A 71 -5.60 -6.82 6.08
CA SER A 71 -6.38 -7.41 7.16
C SER A 71 -7.76 -7.84 6.65
N GLU A 72 -8.27 -8.98 7.10
CA GLU A 72 -9.61 -9.45 6.74
C GLU A 72 -10.71 -8.45 7.07
N ASN A 73 -10.54 -7.68 8.15
CA ASN A 73 -11.46 -6.63 8.57
C ASN A 73 -11.51 -5.44 7.58
N ALA A 74 -10.43 -5.22 6.83
CA ALA A 74 -10.31 -4.12 5.87
C ALA A 74 -10.80 -4.50 4.47
N ILE A 75 -10.93 -5.80 4.16
CA ILE A 75 -11.22 -6.31 2.81
C ILE A 75 -12.48 -5.69 2.22
N GLN A 76 -13.59 -5.65 2.97
CA GLN A 76 -14.85 -5.10 2.46
C GLN A 76 -14.66 -3.67 1.98
N ASN A 77 -13.99 -2.83 2.77
CA ASN A 77 -13.75 -1.42 2.44
C ASN A 77 -12.70 -1.25 1.35
N LEU A 78 -11.73 -2.18 1.20
CA LEU A 78 -10.73 -2.11 0.14
C LEU A 78 -11.29 -2.56 -1.22
N LYS A 79 -12.21 -3.53 -1.23
CA LYS A 79 -12.93 -3.97 -2.44
C LYS A 79 -14.01 -2.98 -2.87
N HIS A 80 -14.63 -2.32 -1.90
CA HIS A 80 -15.71 -1.34 -2.08
C HIS A 80 -15.31 0.02 -1.47
N PRO A 81 -14.30 0.70 -2.04
CA PRO A 81 -13.73 1.89 -1.45
C PRO A 81 -14.72 3.05 -1.27
N GLU A 82 -15.82 3.08 -2.04
CA GLU A 82 -16.90 4.04 -1.90
C GLU A 82 -17.45 4.10 -0.47
N ILE A 83 -17.49 2.96 0.24
CA ILE A 83 -18.03 2.84 1.60
C ILE A 83 -17.36 3.84 2.56
N MET A 84 -16.05 4.04 2.41
CA MET A 84 -15.28 4.92 3.29
C MET A 84 -14.87 6.24 2.63
N ASN A 85 -14.77 6.28 1.30
CA ASN A 85 -14.06 7.35 0.61
C ASN A 85 -14.96 8.33 -0.16
N GLU A 86 -16.21 7.98 -0.43
CA GLU A 86 -17.13 8.84 -1.17
C GLU A 86 -17.42 10.15 -0.41
N ILE A 87 -17.55 10.09 0.91
CA ILE A 87 -17.77 11.26 1.77
C ILE A 87 -16.64 12.31 1.67
N PHE A 88 -15.44 11.88 1.27
CA PHE A 88 -14.29 12.75 1.09
C PHE A 88 -14.11 13.20 -0.36
N GLY A 89 -14.96 12.73 -1.29
CA GLY A 89 -14.89 13.05 -2.72
C GLY A 89 -13.74 12.40 -3.46
N PHE A 90 -13.10 11.36 -2.89
CA PHE A 90 -11.98 10.67 -3.52
C PHE A 90 -12.41 9.36 -4.16
N LYS A 91 -12.01 9.18 -5.42
CA LYS A 91 -12.10 7.89 -6.11
C LYS A 91 -10.84 7.08 -5.84
N VAL A 92 -11.03 5.91 -5.25
CA VAL A 92 -9.95 5.00 -4.87
C VAL A 92 -10.10 3.72 -5.70
N PRO A 93 -9.02 3.15 -6.25
CA PRO A 93 -9.10 1.90 -6.99
C PRO A 93 -9.46 0.73 -6.06
N PRO A 94 -10.45 -0.12 -6.41
CA PRO A 94 -10.79 -1.29 -5.62
C PRO A 94 -9.66 -2.31 -5.62
N LEU A 95 -9.39 -2.94 -4.48
CA LEU A 95 -8.36 -3.96 -4.34
C LEU A 95 -8.91 -5.35 -4.72
N GLU A 96 -8.45 -5.89 -5.85
CA GLU A 96 -8.93 -7.19 -6.36
C GLU A 96 -8.02 -8.36 -5.96
N GLU A 97 -6.70 -8.14 -5.97
CA GLU A 97 -5.68 -9.15 -5.65
C GLU A 97 -4.99 -8.78 -4.35
N TYR A 98 -5.04 -9.69 -3.37
CA TYR A 98 -4.41 -9.51 -2.07
C TYR A 98 -4.23 -10.84 -1.33
N THR A 99 -3.25 -10.86 -0.43
CA THR A 99 -3.06 -11.90 0.59
C THR A 99 -3.78 -11.46 1.88
N PRO A 100 -4.84 -12.16 2.32
CA PRO A 100 -5.57 -11.79 3.54
C PRO A 100 -4.74 -12.09 4.79
N LEU A 101 -4.80 -11.21 5.78
CA LEU A 101 -4.16 -11.36 7.09
C LEU A 101 -5.19 -11.35 8.22
N LYS A 102 -4.91 -12.13 9.26
CA LYS A 102 -5.64 -12.20 10.53
C LYS A 102 -4.77 -11.72 11.69
N GLU A 103 -5.42 -11.51 12.82
CA GLU A 103 -4.71 -11.19 14.07
C GLU A 103 -3.68 -12.27 14.39
N GLY A 104 -2.44 -11.85 14.63
CA GLY A 104 -1.31 -12.73 14.93
C GLY A 104 -0.56 -13.32 13.71
N ASP A 105 -1.01 -13.05 12.48
CA ASP A 105 -0.26 -13.45 11.29
C ASP A 105 1.07 -12.69 11.20
N ILE A 106 2.08 -13.37 10.64
CA ILE A 106 3.45 -12.84 10.49
C ILE A 106 3.72 -12.65 8.99
N ILE A 107 4.14 -11.45 8.61
CA ILE A 107 4.75 -11.19 7.31
C ILE A 107 6.26 -11.33 7.47
N ASP A 108 6.82 -12.40 6.93
CA ASP A 108 8.25 -12.65 6.93
C ASP A 108 8.98 -11.78 5.90
N LEU A 109 10.18 -11.32 6.22
CA LEU A 109 11.05 -10.54 5.32
C LEU A 109 12.45 -11.17 5.28
N ASN A 110 12.57 -12.43 4.85
CA ASN A 110 13.80 -13.21 4.71
C ASN A 110 14.63 -13.46 6.00
#